data_AF-A0A351FKA3-F1
#
_entry.id   AF-A0A351FKA3-F1
#
_cell.length_a   1.000
_cell.length_b   1.000
_cell.length_c   1.000
_cell.angle_alpha   90.00
_cell.angle_beta   90.00
_cell.angle_gamma   90.00
#
_symmetry.space_group_name_H-M   'P 1'
#
loop_
_entity.id
_entity.type
_entity.pdbx_description
1 polymer ?
#
loop_
_entity_poly.entity_id
_entity_poly.type
_entity_poly.pdbx_seq_one_letter_code
_entity_poly.pdbx_strand_id
1 'polypeptide(L)'
;MSAKTIIGGHVSYRVLDAMDAPHRGRILRLRVQSGEAPPVKSLKGSEMCATSPEGVTCRFRVLNFAVFGGKPSNDRLARSGRIDIQVEELDETGPIGLQWEVVSA
;
A
#
# COMPACT_ATOMS: atom_id res chain seq x y z
N MET A 1 -17.11 0.28 16.72
CA MET A 1 -17.50 -0.64 15.63
C MET A 1 -17.34 0.15 14.33
N SER A 2 -16.29 -0.12 13.54
CA SER A 2 -16.11 0.57 12.25
C SER A 2 -16.54 -0.37 11.14
N ALA A 3 -17.45 0.11 10.29
CA ALA A 3 -18.07 -0.66 9.22
C ALA A 3 -17.01 -1.12 8.21
N LYS A 4 -16.76 -2.42 8.19
CA LYS A 4 -15.91 -3.06 7.19
C LYS A 4 -16.73 -3.21 5.91
N THR A 5 -16.75 -2.18 5.08
CA THR A 5 -17.32 -2.26 3.73
C THR A 5 -16.46 -3.23 2.93
N ILE A 6 -16.92 -4.48 2.82
CA ILE A 6 -16.33 -5.47 1.93
C ILE A 6 -16.78 -5.11 0.51
N ILE A 7 -15.96 -4.34 -0.19
CA ILE A 7 -16.11 -4.16 -1.63
C ILE A 7 -15.50 -5.40 -2.28
N GLY A 8 -16.34 -6.28 -2.81
CA GLY A 8 -15.93 -7.54 -3.42
C GLY A 8 -14.88 -7.34 -4.51
N GLY A 9 -13.74 -8.01 -4.37
CA GLY A 9 -12.64 -7.99 -5.34
C GLY A 9 -11.45 -7.10 -4.98
N HIS A 10 -11.56 -6.22 -3.97
CA HIS A 10 -10.47 -5.31 -3.61
C HIS A 10 -9.50 -5.95 -2.63
N VAL A 11 -8.20 -5.85 -2.94
CA VAL A 11 -7.15 -6.32 -2.04
C VAL A 11 -6.93 -5.27 -0.97
N SER A 12 -6.93 -5.72 0.29
CA SER A 12 -6.59 -4.86 1.41
C SER A 12 -5.19 -5.16 1.91
N TYR A 13 -4.47 -4.11 2.27
CA TYR A 13 -3.14 -4.19 2.83
C TYR A 13 -3.08 -3.44 4.16
N ARG A 14 -2.17 -3.88 5.04
CA ARG A 14 -1.76 -3.16 6.23
C ARG A 14 -0.39 -2.55 6.01
N VAL A 15 -0.22 -1.28 6.36
CA VAL A 15 1.10 -0.63 6.42
C VAL A 15 1.85 -1.14 7.66
N LEU A 16 2.92 -1.89 7.41
CA LEU A 16 3.84 -2.38 8.45
C LEU A 16 4.91 -1.35 8.80
N ASP A 17 5.31 -0.56 7.82
CA ASP A 17 6.41 0.41 7.94
C ASP A 17 6.21 1.54 6.92
N ALA A 18 6.64 2.75 7.27
CA ALA A 18 6.55 3.94 6.44
C ALA A 18 7.79 4.80 6.66
N MET A 19 8.51 5.12 5.59
CA MET A 19 9.79 5.86 5.66
C MET A 19 10.00 6.73 4.43
N ASP A 20 10.60 7.91 4.60
CA ASP A 20 10.83 8.82 3.49
C ASP A 20 11.76 8.20 2.43
N ALA A 21 11.39 8.38 1.17
CA ALA A 21 12.22 7.94 0.07
C ALA A 21 13.38 8.94 -0.14
N PRO A 22 14.57 8.49 -0.59
CA PRO A 22 15.76 9.35 -0.70
C PRO A 22 15.60 10.59 -1.58
N HIS A 23 14.65 10.58 -2.52
CA HIS A 23 14.45 11.67 -3.49
C HIS A 23 13.03 12.22 -3.49
N ARG A 24 12.02 11.35 -3.53
CA ARG A 24 10.62 11.77 -3.64
C ARG A 24 9.67 10.72 -3.07
N GLY A 25 8.68 11.22 -2.34
CA GLY A 25 7.58 10.42 -1.82
C GLY A 25 7.98 9.57 -0.62
N ARG A 26 7.21 8.52 -0.35
CA ARG A 26 7.44 7.62 0.79
C ARG A 26 7.57 6.18 0.33
N ILE A 27 8.32 5.39 1.09
CA ILE A 27 8.34 3.94 0.97
C ILE A 27 7.35 3.38 2.00
N LEU A 28 6.41 2.56 1.54
CA LEU A 28 5.50 1.80 2.38
C LEU A 28 5.84 0.32 2.29
N ARG A 29 5.98 -0.33 3.45
CA ARG A 29 6.02 -1.79 3.53
C ARG A 29 4.63 -2.31 3.82
N LEU A 30 4.04 -3.00 2.86
CA LEU A 30 2.67 -3.47 2.92
C LEU A 30 2.60 -4.97 3.20
N ARG A 31 1.55 -5.37 3.91
CA ARG A 31 1.16 -6.77 4.07
C ARG A 31 -0.27 -6.99 3.62
N VAL A 32 -0.50 -7.93 2.71
CA VAL A 32 -1.84 -8.37 2.30
C VAL A 32 -2.61 -8.86 3.54
N GLN A 33 -3.81 -8.32 3.72
CA GLN A 33 -4.74 -8.69 4.80
C GLN A 33 -5.89 -9.54 4.26
N SER A 34 -6.43 -9.19 3.10
CA SER A 34 -7.51 -9.93 2.44
C SER A 34 -7.49 -9.72 0.93
N GLY A 35 -8.10 -10.65 0.21
CA GLY A 35 -8.18 -10.62 -1.26
C GLY A 35 -7.00 -11.30 -1.94
N GLU A 36 -7.15 -11.58 -3.23
CA GLU A 36 -6.10 -12.16 -4.05
C GLU A 36 -5.21 -11.04 -4.61
N ALA A 37 -3.94 -11.02 -4.21
CA ALA A 37 -3.02 -9.98 -4.61
C ALA A 37 -2.90 -9.87 -6.15
N PRO A 38 -3.08 -8.67 -6.74
CA PRO A 38 -3.00 -8.52 -8.18
C PRO A 38 -1.56 -8.76 -8.67
N PRO A 39 -1.34 -8.94 -9.99
CA PRO A 39 0.01 -9.03 -10.54
C PRO A 39 0.82 -7.82 -10.11
N VAL A 40 2.01 -8.03 -9.55
CA VAL A 40 2.84 -6.96 -8.97
C VAL A 40 3.06 -5.81 -9.96
N LYS A 41 3.23 -6.12 -11.25
CA LYS A 41 3.38 -5.11 -12.31
C LYS A 41 2.20 -4.14 -12.42
N SER A 42 0.98 -4.56 -12.09
CA SER A 42 -0.22 -3.72 -12.16
C SER A 42 -0.28 -2.65 -11.06
N LEU A 43 0.47 -2.84 -9.97
CA LEU A 43 0.52 -1.87 -8.89
C LEU A 43 1.30 -0.61 -9.29
N LYS A 44 2.24 -0.68 -10.24
CA LYS A 44 3.00 0.52 -10.64
C LYS A 44 2.09 1.48 -11.41
N GLY A 45 1.99 2.70 -10.92
CA GLY A 45 1.14 3.75 -11.49
C GLY A 45 -0.31 3.72 -10.99
N SER A 46 -0.72 2.70 -10.23
CA SER A 46 -2.08 2.65 -9.68
C SER A 46 -2.27 3.70 -8.59
N GLU A 47 -3.48 4.24 -8.52
CA GLU A 47 -3.93 5.05 -7.40
C GLU A 47 -4.63 4.16 -6.36
N MET A 48 -4.42 4.47 -5.10
CA MET A 48 -4.94 3.70 -3.97
C MET A 48 -5.34 4.66 -2.86
N CYS A 49 -6.18 4.18 -1.94
CA CYS A 49 -6.60 4.93 -0.77
C CYS A 49 -6.05 4.28 0.50
N ALA A 50 -5.44 5.08 1.37
CA ALA A 50 -5.01 4.67 2.69
C ALA A 50 -5.90 5.33 3.76
N THR A 51 -6.28 4.57 4.80
CA THR A 51 -7.08 5.05 5.94
C THR A 51 -6.31 4.84 7.24
N SER A 52 -6.17 5.89 8.04
CA SER A 52 -5.51 5.86 9.34
C SER A 52 -6.37 5.15 10.39
N PRO A 53 -5.77 4.69 11.51
CA PRO A 53 -6.53 4.17 12.66
C PRO A 53 -7.58 5.15 13.21
N GLU A 54 -7.34 6.45 13.06
CA GLU A 54 -8.22 7.56 13.46
C GLU A 54 -9.28 7.91 12.40
N GLY A 55 -9.26 7.24 11.24
CA GLY A 55 -10.22 7.43 10.15
C GLY A 55 -9.85 8.50 9.12
N VAL A 56 -8.62 9.05 9.17
CA VAL A 56 -8.14 10.00 8.16
C VAL A 56 -7.81 9.26 6.87
N THR A 57 -8.26 9.76 5.73
CA THR A 57 -7.97 9.16 4.43
C THR A 57 -6.90 9.95 3.66
N CYS A 58 -6.10 9.23 2.89
CA CYS A 58 -5.09 9.80 2.00
C CYS A 58 -5.02 8.95 0.71
N ARG A 59 -5.24 9.60 -0.44
CA ARG A 59 -4.98 9.01 -1.75
C ARG A 59 -3.50 9.11 -2.07
N PHE A 60 -2.99 8.08 -2.71
CA PHE A 60 -1.60 8.04 -3.16
C PHE A 60 -1.47 7.31 -4.48
N ARG A 61 -0.41 7.60 -5.23
CA ARG A 61 -0.01 6.89 -6.44
C ARG A 61 1.25 6.07 -6.18
N VAL A 62 1.26 4.83 -6.65
CA VAL A 62 2.47 4.00 -6.62
C VAL A 62 3.43 4.44 -7.73
N LEU A 63 4.60 4.94 -7.35
CA LEU A 63 5.63 5.37 -8.28
C LEU A 63 6.49 4.19 -8.77
N ASN A 64 6.95 3.37 -7.82
CA ASN A 64 7.87 2.27 -8.09
C ASN A 64 7.84 1.24 -6.96
N PHE A 65 8.68 0.21 -7.05
CA PHE A 65 8.90 -0.74 -5.97
C PHE A 65 10.21 -0.46 -5.25
N ALA A 66 10.18 -0.57 -3.93
CA ALA A 66 11.39 -0.52 -3.15
C ALA A 66 12.06 -1.91 -3.16
N VAL A 67 13.36 -1.95 -3.47
CA VAL A 67 14.13 -3.20 -3.66
C VAL A 67 14.86 -3.66 -2.39
N PHE A 68 14.54 -3.11 -1.22
CA PHE A 68 15.20 -3.46 0.06
C PHE A 68 15.17 -4.97 0.35
N GLY A 69 14.10 -5.67 -0.03
CA GLY A 69 13.98 -7.13 0.13
C GLY A 69 14.24 -7.95 -1.15
N GLY A 70 14.87 -7.36 -2.16
CA GLY A 70 15.09 -7.97 -3.48
C GLY A 70 13.99 -7.67 -4.49
N LYS A 71 14.11 -8.26 -5.69
CA LYS A 71 13.22 -7.97 -6.82
C LYS A 71 11.76 -8.31 -6.48
N PRO A 72 10.81 -7.37 -6.67
CA PRO A 72 9.39 -7.65 -6.49
C PRO A 72 8.93 -8.69 -7.53
N SER A 73 8.19 -9.72 -7.09
CA SER A 73 7.63 -10.76 -7.95
C SER A 73 6.31 -11.28 -7.40
N ASN A 74 5.46 -11.81 -8.28
CA ASN A 74 4.19 -12.43 -7.90
C ASN A 74 4.44 -13.60 -6.93
N ASP A 75 5.43 -14.45 -7.20
CA ASP A 75 5.78 -15.59 -6.35
C ASP A 75 6.16 -15.17 -4.93
N ARG A 76 6.94 -14.08 -4.79
CA ARG A 76 7.32 -13.53 -3.48
C ARG A 76 6.10 -12.98 -2.76
N LEU A 77 5.23 -12.26 -3.46
CA LEU A 77 4.00 -11.70 -2.90
C LEU A 77 3.06 -12.82 -2.45
N ALA A 78 2.86 -13.87 -3.26
CA ALA A 78 2.04 -15.02 -2.91
C ALA A 78 2.58 -15.77 -1.68
N ARG A 79 3.89 -15.97 -1.59
CA ARG A 79 4.52 -16.71 -0.47
C ARG A 79 4.56 -15.91 0.83
N SER A 80 4.87 -14.61 0.76
CA SER A 80 5.14 -13.79 1.96
C SER A 80 3.99 -12.85 2.34
N GLY A 81 3.09 -12.56 1.41
CA GLY A 81 2.08 -11.52 1.53
C GLY A 81 2.67 -10.11 1.66
N ARG A 82 3.97 -9.91 1.42
CA ARG A 82 4.64 -8.62 1.62
C ARG A 82 5.09 -7.98 0.32
N ILE A 83 4.94 -6.67 0.25
CA ILE A 83 5.46 -5.86 -0.86
C ILE A 83 5.89 -4.49 -0.36
N ASP A 84 7.02 -4.01 -0.87
CA ASP A 84 7.56 -2.69 -0.54
C ASP A 84 7.37 -1.78 -1.76
N ILE A 85 6.64 -0.69 -1.59
CA ILE A 85 6.29 0.24 -2.67
C ILE A 85 6.80 1.64 -2.36
N GLN A 86 7.22 2.37 -3.39
CA GLN A 86 7.44 3.80 -3.34
C GLN A 86 6.17 4.49 -3.84
N VAL A 87 5.68 5.47 -3.07
CA VAL A 87 4.44 6.17 -3.33
C VAL A 87 4.63 7.68 -3.30
N GLU A 88 3.72 8.38 -3.95
CA GLU A 88 3.50 9.81 -3.77
C GLU A 88 2.08 10.03 -3.25
N GLU A 89 1.97 10.84 -2.20
CA GLU A 89 0.69 11.27 -1.62
C GLU A 89 0.08 12.34 -2.51
N LEU A 90 -1.21 12.19 -2.81
CA LEU A 90 -1.96 13.08 -3.69
C LEU A 90 -2.80 14.11 -2.92
N ASP A 91 -2.96 13.91 -1.61
CA ASP A 91 -3.77 14.74 -0.73
C ASP A 91 -2.88 15.42 0.34
N GLU A 92 -3.33 16.56 0.87
CA GLU A 92 -2.61 17.35 1.90
C GLU A 92 -2.88 16.87 3.34
N THR A 93 -3.61 15.76 3.53
CA THR A 93 -3.99 15.20 4.84
C THR A 93 -2.84 14.68 5.68
N GLY A 94 -1.62 14.72 5.15
CA GLY A 94 -0.41 14.37 5.85
C GLY A 94 0.07 12.93 5.59
N PRO A 95 1.16 12.55 6.24
CA PRO A 95 1.90 11.36 5.89
C PRO A 95 1.16 10.07 6.25
N ILE A 96 0.92 9.17 5.29
CA ILE A 96 0.61 7.75 5.50
C ILE A 96 1.62 7.14 6.47
N GLY A 97 1.11 6.59 7.57
CA GLY A 97 1.89 6.07 8.68
C GLY A 97 1.68 4.58 8.94
N LEU A 98 2.31 4.12 10.03
CA LEU A 98 2.15 2.77 10.54
C LEU A 98 0.68 2.46 10.79
N GLN A 99 0.30 1.20 10.58
CA GLN A 99 -1.04 0.71 10.88
C GLN A 99 -2.17 1.27 10.00
N TRP A 100 -1.86 2.05 8.97
CA TRP A 100 -2.88 2.44 8.01
C TRP A 100 -3.35 1.22 7.20
N GLU A 101 -4.62 1.24 6.81
CA GLU A 101 -5.22 0.25 5.90
C GLU A 101 -5.23 0.81 4.50
N VAL A 102 -4.77 0.03 3.54
CA VAL A 102 -4.70 0.43 2.13
C VAL A 102 -5.65 -0.45 1.33
N VAL A 103 -6.47 0.16 0.49
CA VAL A 103 -7.34 -0.53 -0.45
C VAL A 103 -7.01 -0.09 -1.86
N SER A 104 -6.97 -1.06 -2.79
CA SER A 104 -6.96 -0.74 -4.23
C SER A 104 -8.24 0.03 -4.55
N ALA A 105 -8.12 1.20 -5.19
CA ALA A 105 -9.27 1.95 -5.67
C ALA A 105 -10.04 1.17 -6.74
#